data_AF-A0A934HDE0-F1
#
_entry.id   AF-A0A934HDE0-F1
#
_cell.length_a   1.000
_cell.length_b   1.000
_cell.length_c   1.000
_cell.angle_alpha   90.00
_cell.angle_beta   90.00
_cell.angle_gamma   90.00
#
_symmetry.space_group_name_H-M   'P 1'
#
loop_
_entity.id
_entity.type
_entity.pdbx_description
1 polymer ?
#
loop_
_entity_poly.entity_id
_entity_poly.type
_entity_poly.pdbx_seq_one_letter_code
_entity_poly.pdbx_strand_id
1 'polypeptide(L)'
;MGFKVARYKDEAIVITHYLEPFDHGREPMEAAFEAVQLMSNVPGIIYNLLDLTGLELSFSDPVIGMGEMSAHQDEINSRFRPALIGTSEMIQLLASAAAQQQYGQREFPVFSTLEEALAFVHSKARLGKSA
;
A
#
# COMPACT_ATOMS: atom_id res chain seq x y z
N MET A 1 -7.62 -12.73 -10.96
CA MET A 1 -7.47 -11.43 -10.31
C MET A 1 -6.73 -11.69 -9.03
N GLY A 2 -5.44 -11.41 -9.02
CA GLY A 2 -4.52 -11.68 -7.92
C GLY A 2 -4.63 -10.68 -6.77
N PHE A 3 -5.79 -10.04 -6.58
CA PHE A 3 -6.00 -9.12 -5.47
C PHE A 3 -7.48 -8.98 -5.09
N LYS A 4 -7.71 -8.45 -3.88
CA LYS A 4 -9.02 -8.00 -3.39
C LYS A 4 -8.87 -6.67 -2.68
N VAL A 5 -9.73 -5.70 -2.98
CA VAL A 5 -9.76 -4.40 -2.29
C VAL A 5 -11.02 -4.31 -1.44
N ALA A 6 -10.86 -3.96 -0.17
CA ALA A 6 -11.99 -3.81 0.74
C ALA A 6 -11.80 -2.62 1.69
N ARG A 7 -12.89 -1.91 1.97
CA ARG A 7 -12.90 -0.89 3.00
C ARG A 7 -12.90 -1.57 4.37
N TYR A 8 -12.05 -1.09 5.27
CA TYR A 8 -12.07 -1.56 6.64
C TYR A 8 -13.13 -0.80 7.44
N LYS A 9 -14.30 -1.43 7.59
CA LYS A 9 -15.47 -0.87 8.30
C LYS A 9 -15.84 0.50 7.70
N ASP A 10 -16.26 1.45 8.53
CA ASP A 10 -16.58 2.83 8.12
C ASP A 10 -15.38 3.79 8.26
N GLU A 11 -14.16 3.27 8.38
CA GLU A 11 -12.97 4.08 8.60
C GLU A 11 -12.35 4.56 7.26
N ALA A 12 -11.41 5.52 7.34
CA ALA A 12 -10.60 5.99 6.21
C ALA A 12 -9.42 5.03 5.95
N ILE A 13 -9.72 3.74 5.91
CA ILE A 13 -8.76 2.65 5.76
C ILE A 13 -9.29 1.71 4.67
N VAL A 14 -8.43 1.41 3.70
CA VAL A 14 -8.66 0.40 2.68
C VAL A 14 -7.58 -0.67 2.81
N ILE A 15 -7.97 -1.93 2.65
CA ILE A 15 -7.08 -3.08 2.67
C ILE A 15 -7.06 -3.65 1.27
N THR A 16 -5.86 -3.77 0.71
CA THR A 16 -5.61 -4.43 -0.56
C THR A 16 -4.86 -5.73 -0.27
N HIS A 17 -5.54 -6.86 -0.41
CA HIS A 17 -4.97 -8.18 -0.18
C HIS A 17 -4.54 -8.80 -1.50
N TYR A 18 -3.25 -9.05 -1.67
CA TYR A 18 -2.67 -9.61 -2.88
C TYR A 18 -2.47 -11.13 -2.74
N LEU A 19 -2.75 -11.86 -3.82
CA LEU A 19 -2.87 -13.31 -3.86
C LEU A 19 -2.29 -13.86 -5.16
N GLU A 20 -1.68 -15.04 -5.08
CA GLU A 20 -1.28 -15.78 -6.27
C GLU A 20 -2.47 -16.40 -7.04
N PRO A 21 -2.41 -16.48 -8.39
CA PRO A 21 -1.39 -15.86 -9.24
C PRO A 21 -1.59 -14.34 -9.35
N PHE A 22 -0.50 -13.57 -9.26
CA PHE A 22 -0.52 -12.10 -9.38
C PHE A 22 0.31 -11.59 -10.57
N ASP A 23 -0.26 -10.67 -11.36
CA ASP A 23 0.42 -10.03 -12.49
C ASP A 23 1.05 -8.70 -12.05
N HIS A 24 2.31 -8.76 -11.65
CA HIS A 24 3.08 -7.63 -11.11
C HIS A 24 3.23 -6.42 -12.05
N GLY A 25 3.04 -6.61 -13.37
CA GLY A 25 3.13 -5.50 -14.33
C GLY A 25 1.83 -4.71 -14.50
N ARG A 26 0.70 -5.25 -14.05
CA ARG A 26 -0.62 -4.70 -14.36
C ARG A 26 -1.53 -4.59 -13.14
N GLU A 27 -1.64 -5.66 -12.37
CA GLU A 27 -2.57 -5.75 -11.25
C GLU A 27 -2.27 -4.77 -10.09
N PRO A 28 -1.03 -4.29 -9.82
CA PRO A 28 -0.83 -3.22 -8.84
C PRO A 28 -1.60 -1.93 -9.17
N MET A 29 -1.63 -1.54 -10.44
CA MET A 29 -2.34 -0.34 -10.89
C MET A 29 -3.86 -0.55 -10.85
N GLU A 30 -4.34 -1.72 -11.28
CA GLU A 30 -5.77 -2.08 -11.18
C GLU A 30 -6.24 -2.02 -9.73
N ALA A 31 -5.48 -2.57 -8.78
CA ALA A 31 -5.78 -2.51 -7.36
C ALA A 31 -5.77 -1.07 -6.80
N ALA A 32 -4.81 -0.25 -7.24
CA ALA A 32 -4.76 1.17 -6.86
C ALA A 32 -5.98 1.95 -7.35
N PHE A 33 -6.42 1.73 -8.59
CA PHE A 33 -7.63 2.36 -9.13
C PHE A 33 -8.88 1.93 -8.38
N GLU A 34 -9.03 0.64 -8.07
CA GLU A 34 -10.17 0.13 -7.29
C GLU A 34 -10.20 0.76 -5.88
N ALA A 35 -9.03 0.88 -5.22
CA ALA A 35 -8.93 1.54 -3.92
C ALA A 35 -9.30 3.03 -3.98
N VAL A 36 -8.88 3.75 -5.03
CA VAL A 36 -9.26 5.16 -5.24
C VAL A 36 -10.77 5.30 -5.46
N GLN A 37 -11.37 4.43 -6.28
CA GLN A 37 -12.81 4.45 -6.53
C GLN A 37 -13.60 4.19 -5.25
N LEU A 38 -13.21 3.15 -4.49
CA LEU A 38 -13.86 2.75 -3.25
C LEU A 38 -13.82 3.86 -2.18
N MET A 39 -12.77 4.67 -2.17
CA MET A 39 -12.54 5.72 -1.17
C MET A 39 -12.76 7.14 -1.70
N SER A 40 -13.35 7.29 -2.90
CA SER A 40 -13.55 8.58 -3.57
C SER A 40 -14.34 9.59 -2.73
N ASN A 41 -15.37 9.12 -2.01
CA ASN A 41 -16.23 9.95 -1.17
C ASN A 41 -15.80 10.02 0.30
N VAL A 42 -14.72 9.34 0.68
CA VAL A 42 -14.20 9.37 2.06
C VAL A 42 -13.24 10.56 2.19
N PRO A 43 -13.53 11.57 3.03
CA PRO A 43 -12.67 12.75 3.15
C PRO A 43 -11.37 12.46 3.93
N GLY A 44 -10.39 13.34 3.78
CA GLY A 44 -9.14 13.28 4.55
C GLY A 44 -8.10 12.30 3.99
N ILE A 45 -7.15 11.95 4.86
CA ILE A 45 -6.08 10.97 4.58
C ILE A 45 -6.65 9.56 4.62
N ILE A 46 -6.30 8.77 3.62
CA ILE A 46 -6.70 7.37 3.49
C ILE A 46 -5.47 6.49 3.71
N TYR A 47 -5.56 5.55 4.65
CA TYR A 47 -4.52 4.55 4.82
C TYR A 47 -4.81 3.35 3.92
N ASN A 48 -3.85 2.97 3.10
CA ASN A 48 -3.95 1.80 2.23
C ASN A 48 -3.03 0.69 2.75
N LEU A 49 -3.61 -0.31 3.38
CA LEU A 49 -2.88 -1.45 3.92
C LEU A 49 -2.71 -2.47 2.80
N LEU A 50 -1.48 -2.60 2.30
CA LEU A 50 -1.10 -3.53 1.25
C LEU A 50 -0.66 -4.83 1.89
N ASP A 51 -1.56 -5.81 1.92
CA ASP A 51 -1.28 -7.14 2.45
C ASP A 51 -0.67 -8.03 1.36
N LEU A 52 0.64 -8.24 1.51
CA LEU A 52 1.50 -8.99 0.59
C LEU A 52 1.84 -10.38 1.15
N THR A 53 1.20 -10.80 2.24
CA THR A 53 1.47 -12.10 2.89
C THR A 53 1.12 -13.30 1.99
N GLY A 54 0.22 -13.09 1.02
CA GLY A 54 -0.20 -14.09 0.04
C GLY A 54 0.63 -14.14 -1.24
N LEU A 55 1.70 -13.36 -1.36
CA LEU A 55 2.56 -13.30 -2.55
C LEU A 55 3.92 -13.97 -2.33
N GLU A 56 4.40 -14.65 -3.35
CA GLU A 56 5.80 -15.08 -3.44
C GLU A 56 6.61 -14.09 -4.28
N LEU A 57 7.15 -13.05 -3.63
CA LEU A 57 7.92 -12.03 -4.34
C LEU A 57 9.32 -12.53 -4.74
N SER A 58 9.66 -12.36 -6.00
CA SER A 58 11.01 -12.42 -6.54
C SER A 58 11.72 -11.06 -6.44
N PHE A 59 13.03 -11.04 -6.70
CA PHE A 59 13.80 -9.79 -6.71
C PHE A 59 13.36 -8.81 -7.81
N SER A 60 12.85 -9.30 -8.94
CA SER A 60 12.37 -8.44 -10.04
C SER A 60 11.10 -7.68 -9.69
N ASP A 61 10.25 -8.21 -8.80
CA ASP A 61 8.92 -7.65 -8.56
C ASP A 61 8.97 -6.28 -7.86
N PRO A 62 9.80 -6.07 -6.83
CA PRO A 62 10.01 -4.72 -6.28
C PRO A 62 10.56 -3.74 -7.31
N VAL A 63 11.44 -4.18 -8.22
CA VAL A 63 12.02 -3.31 -9.25
C VAL A 63 10.96 -2.85 -10.25
N ILE A 64 10.14 -3.78 -10.73
CA ILE A 64 9.01 -3.49 -11.63
C ILE A 64 8.01 -2.57 -10.92
N GLY A 65 7.59 -2.93 -9.71
CA GLY A 65 6.64 -2.14 -8.94
C GLY A 65 7.11 -0.70 -8.69
N MET A 66 8.39 -0.50 -8.36
CA MET A 66 8.95 0.85 -8.18
C MET A 66 9.04 1.65 -9.48
N GLY A 67 9.33 0.99 -10.60
CA GLY A 67 9.33 1.62 -11.92
C GLY A 67 7.95 2.22 -12.24
N GLU A 68 6.90 1.42 -12.05
CA GLU A 68 5.51 1.85 -12.22
C GLU A 68 5.14 3.00 -11.27
N MET A 69 5.49 2.89 -9.99
CA MET A 69 5.21 3.93 -8.99
C MET A 69 5.90 5.27 -9.30
N SER A 70 7.12 5.21 -9.82
CA SER A 70 7.86 6.40 -10.25
C SER A 70 7.28 7.01 -11.52
N ALA A 71 6.85 6.17 -12.48
CA ALA A 71 6.25 6.63 -13.73
C ALA A 71 4.90 7.33 -13.52
N HIS A 72 4.12 6.88 -12.53
CA HIS A 72 2.80 7.38 -12.22
C HIS A 72 2.74 8.22 -10.94
N GLN A 73 3.87 8.83 -10.53
CA GLN A 73 3.98 9.56 -9.27
C GLN A 73 2.92 10.66 -9.11
N ASP A 74 2.60 11.37 -10.21
CA ASP A 74 1.63 12.47 -10.24
C ASP A 74 0.18 11.98 -10.31
N GLU A 75 -0.06 10.74 -10.73
CA GLU A 75 -1.39 10.12 -10.82
C GLU A 75 -1.82 9.49 -9.49
N ILE A 76 -0.86 9.16 -8.63
CA ILE A 76 -1.15 8.58 -7.32
C ILE A 76 -1.74 9.65 -6.40
N ASN A 77 -3.01 9.44 -6.03
CA ASN A 77 -3.78 10.33 -5.16
C ASN A 77 -3.02 10.64 -3.86
N SER A 78 -2.63 11.90 -3.68
CA SER A 78 -1.80 12.39 -2.56
C SER A 78 -2.43 12.21 -1.18
N ARG A 79 -3.69 11.77 -1.09
CA ARG A 79 -4.35 11.42 0.17
C ARG A 79 -4.03 10.02 0.67
N PHE A 80 -3.52 9.14 -0.19
CA PHE A 80 -3.22 7.76 0.17
C PHE A 80 -1.88 7.68 0.93
N ARG A 81 -1.89 6.96 2.05
CA ARG A 81 -0.72 6.63 2.86
C ARG A 81 -0.59 5.12 2.90
N PRO A 82 0.23 4.52 2.02
CA PRO A 82 0.40 3.08 1.98
C PRO A 82 1.17 2.58 3.21
N ALA A 83 0.87 1.36 3.63
CA ALA A 83 1.61 0.58 4.62
C ALA A 83 1.65 -0.88 4.15
N LEU A 84 2.80 -1.54 4.29
CA LEU A 84 2.99 -2.91 3.81
C LEU A 84 2.78 -3.90 4.96
N ILE A 85 2.14 -5.03 4.66
CA ILE A 85 2.01 -6.15 5.59
C ILE A 85 2.66 -7.37 4.96
N GLY A 86 3.60 -7.95 5.68
CA GLY A 86 4.27 -9.19 5.34
C GLY A 86 5.69 -9.26 5.90
N THR A 87 6.24 -10.47 5.88
CA THR A 87 7.48 -10.80 6.60
C THR A 87 8.65 -11.13 5.69
N SER A 88 8.47 -11.15 4.37
CA SER A 88 9.54 -11.51 3.44
C SER A 88 10.60 -10.40 3.33
N GLU A 89 11.85 -10.80 3.13
CA GLU A 89 12.95 -9.86 2.92
C GLU A 89 12.72 -8.95 1.70
N MET A 90 11.99 -9.45 0.69
CA MET A 90 11.64 -8.67 -0.49
C MET A 90 10.70 -7.50 -0.20
N ILE A 91 9.79 -7.65 0.78
CA ILE A 91 8.93 -6.54 1.22
C ILE A 91 9.76 -5.47 1.94
N GLN A 92 10.74 -5.88 2.75
CA GLN A 92 11.65 -4.93 3.40
C GLN A 92 12.53 -4.19 2.39
N LEU A 93 12.99 -4.90 1.35
CA LEU A 93 13.74 -4.33 0.25
C LEU A 93 12.90 -3.31 -0.53
N LEU A 94 11.64 -3.64 -0.85
CA LEU A 94 10.69 -2.72 -1.49
C LEU A 94 10.52 -1.43 -0.69
N ALA A 95 10.25 -1.53 0.62
CA ALA A 95 10.09 -0.36 1.48
C ALA A 95 11.36 0.50 1.56
N SER A 96 12.51 -0.15 1.71
CA SER A 96 13.82 0.52 1.76
C SER A 96 14.15 1.23 0.44
N ALA A 97 13.79 0.63 -0.68
CA ALA A 97 14.05 1.20 -1.99
C ALA A 97 13.07 2.35 -2.30
N ALA A 98 11.80 2.25 -1.93
CA ALA A 98 10.83 3.35 -2.06
C ALA A 98 11.23 4.64 -1.31
N ALA A 99 11.96 4.50 -0.20
CA ALA A 99 12.49 5.61 0.58
C ALA A 99 13.66 6.35 -0.11
N GLN A 100 14.24 5.78 -1.17
CA GLN A 100 15.35 6.41 -1.89
C GLN A 100 14.88 7.60 -2.73
N GLN A 101 15.77 8.57 -2.94
CA GLN A 101 15.47 9.81 -3.68
C GLN A 101 14.94 9.56 -5.09
N GLN A 102 15.51 8.58 -5.79
CA GLN A 102 15.16 8.23 -7.16
C GLN A 102 13.77 7.58 -7.32
N TYR A 103 13.16 7.14 -6.22
CA TYR A 103 11.83 6.52 -6.20
C TYR A 103 10.79 7.35 -5.43
N GLY A 104 11.07 8.66 -5.27
CA GLY A 104 10.13 9.63 -4.72
C GLY A 104 10.17 9.80 -3.19
N GLN A 105 11.18 9.24 -2.50
CA GLN A 105 11.37 9.37 -1.04
C GLN A 105 10.12 9.02 -0.22
N ARG A 106 9.45 7.92 -0.58
CA ARG A 106 8.22 7.50 0.09
C ARG A 106 8.55 6.50 1.18
N GLU A 107 8.17 6.84 2.40
CA GLU A 107 8.27 5.92 3.54
C GLU A 107 7.06 4.99 3.57
N PHE A 108 7.30 3.69 3.40
CA PHE A 108 6.28 2.66 3.60
C PHE A 108 6.56 1.91 4.90
N PRO A 109 5.78 2.17 5.96
CA PRO A 109 5.92 1.38 7.18
C PRO A 109 5.55 -0.07 6.87
N VAL A 110 6.38 -1.00 7.35
CA VAL A 110 6.21 -2.44 7.16
C VAL A 110 5.83 -3.08 8.49
N PHE A 111 4.83 -3.95 8.45
CA PHE A 111 4.30 -4.67 9.60
C PHE A 111 4.28 -6.16 9.32
N SER A 112 4.40 -6.98 10.38
CA SER A 112 4.35 -8.44 10.22
C SER A 112 2.91 -8.94 10.07
N THR A 113 1.95 -8.20 10.64
CA THR A 113 0.54 -8.59 10.69
C THR A 113 -0.39 -7.41 10.39
N LEU A 114 -1.63 -7.73 10.01
CA LEU A 114 -2.68 -6.72 9.81
C LEU A 114 -3.01 -5.99 11.11
N GLU A 115 -2.99 -6.69 12.24
CA GLU A 115 -3.27 -6.14 13.56
C GLU A 115 -2.26 -5.05 13.94
N GLU A 116 -0.98 -5.26 13.68
CA GLU A 116 0.08 -4.27 13.90
C GLU A 116 -0.13 -3.03 13.03
N ALA A 117 -0.42 -3.22 11.75
CA ALA A 117 -0.68 -2.13 10.81
C ALA A 117 -1.92 -1.31 11.24
N LEU A 118 -3.00 -1.98 11.64
CA LEU A 118 -4.21 -1.32 12.14
C LEU A 118 -3.92 -0.54 13.42
N ALA A 119 -3.18 -1.10 14.38
CA ALA A 119 -2.80 -0.42 15.61
C ALA A 119 -2.00 0.85 15.32
N PHE A 120 -1.06 0.79 14.37
CA PHE A 120 -0.31 1.95 13.90
C PHE A 120 -1.24 3.02 13.31
N VAL A 121 -2.11 2.65 12.37
CA VAL A 121 -3.02 3.60 11.72
C VAL A 121 -3.93 4.27 12.75
N HIS A 122 -4.51 3.49 13.67
CA HIS A 122 -5.36 4.01 14.74
C HIS A 122 -4.60 4.96 15.66
N SER A 123 -3.32 4.72 15.94
CA SER A 123 -2.49 5.65 16.70
C SER A 123 -2.29 6.99 15.98
N LYS A 124 -2.05 6.96 14.65
CA LYS A 124 -1.83 8.17 13.84
C LYS A 124 -3.12 8.96 13.66
N ALA A 125 -4.24 8.27 13.42
CA ALA A 125 -5.55 8.90 13.29
C ALA A 125 -5.98 9.63 14.58
N ARG A 126 -5.58 9.14 15.76
CA ARG A 126 -5.82 9.83 17.03
C ARG A 126 -4.98 11.09 17.17
N LEU A 127 -3.72 11.06 16.72
CA LEU A 127 -2.81 12.21 16.77
C LEU A 127 -3.21 13.32 15.79
N GLY A 128 -3.80 12.97 14.63
CA GLY A 128 -4.28 13.93 13.65
C GLY A 128 -5.60 14.64 14.01
N LYS A 129 -6.26 14.27 15.10
CA LYS A 129 -7.50 14.90 15.60
C LYS A 129 -7.26 16.01 16.63
N SER A 130 -6.00 16.32 16.93
CA SER A 130 -5.59 17.41 17.81
C SER A 130 -5.05 18.59 16.99
N ALA A 131 -5.95 19.27 16.28
CA ALA A 131 -5.71 20.59 15.69
C ALA A 131 -7.05 21.33 15.55
#